data_AF-A0A2Z2HSM7-F1
#
_entry.id   AF-A0A2Z2HSM7-F1
#
_cell.length_a   1.000
_cell.length_b   1.000
_cell.length_c   1.000
_cell.angle_alpha   90.00
_cell.angle_beta   90.00
_cell.angle_gamma   90.00
#
_symmetry.space_group_name_H-M   'P 1'
#
loop_
_entity.id
_entity.type
_entity.pdbx_description
1 polymer ?
#
loop_
_entity_poly.entity_id
_entity_poly.type
_entity_poly.pdbx_seq_one_letter_code
_entity_poly.pdbx_strand_id
1 'polypeptide(L)'
;MTAGLRGSDSDRVQRAIADDEPFPGGTGFAGELEGRLVRDVLGRVPLYVDRTGPVTATDGWAFSPTALEDPVAVPAGTVTPVEDLDAAALEATAVDPDTLEPDAVSSSPFYRHWTLPDPAPVEPDVALEALEEAICDSVACVRESDREVAVAFSGGVDSALVAELLDAPLYVVGFDGCHDVEAAREAAAVMGREADLTVVDLEPADIERAVPGLARAIGRTNAMDVQIALPLFLAAERVGADGFDALAVGQGADELFGGYEKVVHLDHRVEAETTREAVREQIRSLAEQLPRDVLAVEAAGVDPVAPLLDDRVVRAAFRLPDTLLADEEIRKRGLRTVASRHLPESVATRDKKAVQYGSLVARELDRLARQNGYKRRMDDHVSTYVRSLLEPGR
;
A
#
# COMPACT_ATOMS: atom_id res chain seq x y z
N MET A 1 6.86 22.64 -12.35
CA MET A 1 7.46 21.37 -12.82
C MET A 1 6.36 20.65 -13.56
N THR A 2 6.38 20.67 -14.89
CA THR A 2 5.38 19.99 -15.72
C THR A 2 5.50 18.49 -15.46
N ALA A 3 4.44 17.90 -14.90
CA ALA A 3 4.41 16.52 -14.47
C ALA A 3 4.71 15.59 -15.66
N GLY A 4 5.73 14.74 -15.52
CA GLY A 4 6.05 13.67 -16.45
C GLY A 4 5.93 12.31 -15.75
N LEU A 5 6.99 11.52 -15.75
CA LEU A 5 7.08 10.22 -15.08
C LEU A 5 7.54 10.36 -13.61
N ARG A 6 6.93 9.61 -12.69
CA ARG A 6 7.39 9.39 -11.30
C ARG A 6 7.84 7.95 -11.10
N GLY A 7 8.74 7.72 -10.15
CA GLY A 7 9.28 6.41 -9.81
C GLY A 7 10.55 6.12 -10.62
N SER A 8 10.49 5.13 -11.51
CA SER A 8 11.61 4.75 -12.38
C SER A 8 11.94 5.80 -13.46
N ASP A 9 13.18 5.79 -13.94
CA ASP A 9 13.66 6.66 -15.02
C ASP A 9 13.02 6.32 -16.39
N SER A 10 12.96 7.29 -17.29
CA SER A 10 12.30 7.13 -18.60
C SER A 10 12.92 6.02 -19.46
N ASP A 11 14.25 5.90 -19.46
CA ASP A 11 14.97 4.92 -20.29
C ASP A 11 14.68 3.49 -19.84
N ARG A 12 14.52 3.28 -18.53
CA ARG A 12 14.06 2.00 -17.97
C ARG A 12 12.63 1.69 -18.38
N VAL A 13 11.71 2.64 -18.27
CA VAL A 13 10.30 2.41 -18.64
C VAL A 13 10.14 2.18 -20.14
N GLN A 14 10.88 2.90 -20.99
CA GLN A 14 10.89 2.67 -22.44
C GLN A 14 11.35 1.24 -22.79
N ARG A 15 12.44 0.77 -22.16
CA ARG A 15 12.91 -0.61 -22.34
C ARG A 15 11.88 -1.63 -21.84
N ALA A 16 11.26 -1.38 -20.69
CA ALA A 16 10.21 -2.24 -20.15
C ALA A 16 9.04 -2.43 -21.13
N ILE A 17 8.63 -1.36 -21.81
CA ILE A 17 7.57 -1.40 -22.82
C ILE A 17 8.03 -2.18 -24.05
N ALA A 18 9.25 -1.90 -24.53
CA ALA A 18 9.80 -2.53 -25.73
C ALA A 18 10.04 -4.05 -25.55
N ASP A 19 10.48 -4.46 -24.37
CA ASP A 19 10.83 -5.85 -24.04
C ASP A 19 9.66 -6.62 -23.41
N ASP A 20 8.49 -5.98 -23.22
CA ASP A 20 7.34 -6.52 -22.49
C ASP A 20 7.71 -7.05 -21.08
N GLU A 21 8.56 -6.30 -20.38
CA GLU A 21 9.07 -6.66 -19.05
C GLU A 21 8.23 -5.97 -17.94
N PRO A 22 7.36 -6.70 -17.22
CA PRO A 22 6.46 -6.12 -16.21
C PRO A 22 7.17 -5.60 -14.94
N PHE A 23 8.41 -6.03 -14.69
CA PHE A 23 9.16 -5.68 -13.49
C PHE A 23 10.59 -5.19 -13.81
N PRO A 24 10.77 -4.08 -14.54
CA PRO A 24 12.07 -3.64 -15.07
C PRO A 24 13.12 -3.25 -14.00
N GLY A 25 12.79 -3.37 -12.71
CA GLY A 25 13.62 -3.08 -11.56
C GLY A 25 13.18 -1.77 -10.88
N GLY A 26 13.33 -1.69 -9.56
CA GLY A 26 13.00 -0.51 -8.77
C GLY A 26 11.63 -0.61 -8.09
N THR A 27 11.08 0.54 -7.69
CA THR A 27 9.91 0.66 -6.82
C THR A 27 8.61 1.05 -7.54
N GLY A 28 8.58 0.88 -8.87
CA GLY A 28 7.42 1.17 -9.72
C GLY A 28 7.53 2.49 -10.46
N PHE A 29 6.49 2.80 -11.22
CA PHE A 29 6.42 4.02 -12.01
C PHE A 29 4.99 4.32 -12.46
N ALA A 30 4.70 5.61 -12.64
CA ALA A 30 3.54 6.05 -13.38
C ALA A 30 3.71 7.48 -13.91
N GLY A 31 2.94 7.85 -14.92
CA GLY A 31 2.90 9.20 -15.46
C GLY A 31 2.85 9.22 -16.98
N GLU A 32 3.27 10.32 -17.57
CA GLU A 32 3.35 10.49 -19.02
C GLU A 32 4.73 10.14 -19.58
N LEU A 33 4.75 9.44 -20.71
CA LEU A 33 5.95 9.08 -21.46
C LEU A 33 5.65 9.03 -22.97
N GLU A 34 6.13 10.04 -23.70
CA GLU A 34 6.06 10.12 -25.17
C GLU A 34 4.63 9.97 -25.73
N GLY A 35 3.70 10.77 -25.20
CA GLY A 35 2.29 10.77 -25.60
C GLY A 35 1.48 9.61 -25.03
N ARG A 36 2.02 8.86 -24.05
CA ARG A 36 1.33 7.71 -23.42
C ARG A 36 1.27 7.89 -21.91
N LEU A 37 0.13 7.59 -21.31
CA LEU A 37 0.06 7.33 -19.88
C LEU A 37 0.52 5.89 -19.60
N VAL A 38 1.45 5.77 -18.66
CA VAL A 38 2.03 4.50 -18.23
C VAL A 38 1.81 4.31 -16.74
N ARG A 39 1.48 3.10 -16.31
CA ARG A 39 1.41 2.71 -14.89
C ARG A 39 1.91 1.29 -14.73
N ASP A 40 2.81 1.07 -13.78
CA ASP A 40 3.42 -0.24 -13.54
C ASP A 40 2.40 -1.32 -13.18
N VAL A 41 2.79 -2.59 -13.32
CA VAL A 41 1.89 -3.75 -13.20
C VAL A 41 1.27 -3.95 -11.81
N LEU A 42 1.84 -3.34 -10.76
CA LEU A 42 1.30 -3.34 -9.40
C LEU A 42 0.55 -2.05 -9.04
N GLY A 43 0.67 -1.01 -9.88
CA GLY A 43 0.07 0.29 -9.63
C GLY A 43 0.66 1.01 -8.41
N ARG A 44 1.97 0.90 -8.19
CA ARG A 44 2.65 1.43 -6.99
C ARG A 44 2.63 2.95 -6.92
N VAL A 45 2.80 3.60 -8.06
CA VAL A 45 2.59 5.05 -8.17
C VAL A 45 1.12 5.29 -8.55
N PRO A 46 0.35 6.07 -7.76
CA PRO A 46 -1.03 6.42 -8.10
C PRO A 46 -1.08 7.26 -9.36
N LEU A 47 -2.06 7.03 -10.23
CA LEU A 47 -2.25 7.82 -11.44
C LEU A 47 -3.74 7.91 -11.73
N TYR A 48 -4.21 9.11 -12.01
CA TYR A 48 -5.60 9.43 -12.25
C TYR A 48 -5.74 10.26 -13.51
N VAL A 49 -6.87 10.12 -14.19
CA VAL A 49 -7.31 10.96 -15.32
C VAL A 49 -8.61 11.67 -14.95
N ASP A 50 -8.85 12.84 -15.53
CA ASP A 50 -10.08 13.61 -15.31
C ASP A 50 -11.13 13.22 -16.36
N ARG A 51 -12.32 12.81 -15.94
CA ARG A 51 -13.41 12.49 -16.85
C ARG A 51 -14.04 13.71 -17.51
N THR A 52 -13.89 14.89 -16.92
CA THR A 52 -14.59 16.10 -17.36
C THR A 52 -13.99 16.74 -18.62
N GLY A 53 -12.79 16.31 -19.03
CA GLY A 53 -12.04 16.94 -20.11
C GLY A 53 -11.11 15.99 -20.87
N PRO A 54 -10.51 16.47 -21.96
CA PRO A 54 -9.55 15.69 -22.72
C PRO A 54 -8.25 15.49 -21.94
N VAL A 55 -7.66 14.30 -22.04
CA VAL A 55 -6.32 14.02 -21.54
C VAL A 55 -5.29 14.42 -22.59
N THR A 56 -4.24 15.13 -22.17
CA THR A 56 -3.10 15.50 -23.03
C THR A 56 -1.80 15.10 -22.37
N ALA A 57 -0.67 15.34 -23.04
CA ALA A 57 0.64 15.06 -22.46
C ALA A 57 0.91 15.82 -21.14
N THR A 58 0.24 16.95 -20.92
CA THR A 58 0.54 17.84 -19.77
C THR A 58 -0.66 18.20 -18.91
N ASP A 59 -1.85 17.72 -19.24
CA ASP A 59 -3.11 18.12 -18.60
C ASP A 59 -4.16 17.00 -18.66
N GLY A 60 -5.17 17.08 -17.80
CA GLY A 60 -6.24 16.06 -17.70
C GLY A 60 -5.83 14.79 -16.95
N TRP A 61 -4.69 14.79 -16.25
CA TRP A 61 -4.23 13.69 -15.42
C TRP A 61 -3.38 14.19 -14.24
N ALA A 62 -3.33 13.41 -13.16
CA ALA A 62 -2.56 13.75 -11.96
C ALA A 62 -2.19 12.51 -11.13
N PHE A 63 -1.23 12.70 -10.21
CA PHE A 63 -0.86 11.68 -9.21
C PHE A 63 -1.78 11.69 -7.99
N SER A 64 -2.58 12.74 -7.78
CA SER A 64 -3.55 12.85 -6.70
C SER A 64 -4.95 13.09 -7.27
N PRO A 65 -6.00 12.44 -6.74
CA PRO A 65 -7.36 12.66 -7.20
C PRO A 65 -7.85 14.09 -6.90
N THR A 66 -7.29 14.75 -5.89
CA THR A 66 -7.69 16.12 -5.49
C THR A 66 -7.28 17.21 -6.49
N ALA A 67 -6.40 16.89 -7.44
CA ALA A 67 -5.96 17.82 -8.47
C ALA A 67 -6.90 17.85 -9.69
N LEU A 68 -7.93 16.99 -9.72
CA LEU A 68 -8.84 16.78 -10.84
C LEU A 68 -10.30 17.00 -10.39
N GLU A 69 -11.20 17.29 -11.34
CA GLU A 69 -12.61 17.52 -11.06
C GLU A 69 -13.40 16.21 -10.86
N ASP A 70 -13.25 15.24 -11.77
CA ASP A 70 -13.85 13.90 -11.67
C ASP A 70 -12.78 12.81 -11.92
N PRO A 71 -11.97 12.47 -10.90
CA PRO A 71 -10.82 11.59 -11.05
C PRO A 71 -11.20 10.11 -11.23
N VAL A 72 -10.61 9.45 -12.23
CA VAL A 72 -10.63 7.99 -12.43
C VAL A 72 -9.22 7.44 -12.32
N ALA A 73 -9.04 6.39 -11.53
CA ALA A 73 -7.75 5.71 -11.42
C ALA A 73 -7.39 5.00 -12.73
N VAL A 74 -6.19 5.25 -13.24
CA VAL A 74 -5.63 4.51 -14.38
C VAL A 74 -5.29 3.10 -13.91
N PRO A 75 -5.79 2.00 -14.51
CA PRO A 75 -5.50 0.64 -14.05
C PRO A 75 -4.00 0.31 -14.03
N ALA A 76 -3.60 -0.63 -13.16
CA ALA A 76 -2.22 -1.12 -13.14
C ALA A 76 -1.87 -1.88 -14.43
N GLY A 77 -0.61 -1.78 -14.87
CA GLY A 77 -0.12 -2.42 -16.09
C GLY A 77 -0.54 -1.71 -17.39
N THR A 78 -0.94 -0.44 -17.30
CA THR A 78 -1.46 0.34 -18.43
C THR A 78 -0.34 1.00 -19.23
N VAL A 79 -0.46 0.97 -20.56
CA VAL A 79 0.28 1.82 -21.50
C VAL A 79 -0.72 2.31 -22.54
N THR A 80 -1.22 3.54 -22.40
CA THR A 80 -2.31 4.06 -23.25
C THR A 80 -1.95 5.40 -23.88
N PRO A 81 -2.04 5.56 -25.20
CA PRO A 81 -1.91 6.87 -25.84
C PRO A 81 -2.92 7.87 -25.27
N VAL A 82 -2.47 9.09 -24.95
CA VAL A 82 -3.35 10.12 -24.37
C VAL A 82 -4.48 10.52 -25.32
N GLU A 83 -4.24 10.40 -26.63
CA GLU A 83 -5.23 10.71 -27.67
C GLU A 83 -6.43 9.75 -27.70
N ASP A 84 -6.29 8.56 -27.11
CA ASP A 84 -7.37 7.58 -26.99
C ASP A 84 -8.22 7.78 -25.71
N LEU A 85 -7.81 8.69 -24.82
CA LEU A 85 -8.47 9.01 -23.55
C LEU A 85 -9.32 10.28 -23.68
N ASP A 86 -10.39 10.19 -24.46
CA ASP A 86 -11.40 11.26 -24.52
C ASP A 86 -12.51 11.10 -23.47
N ALA A 87 -13.28 12.17 -23.27
CA ALA A 87 -14.35 12.20 -22.26
C ALA A 87 -15.41 11.10 -22.48
N ALA A 88 -15.73 10.76 -23.74
CA ALA A 88 -16.72 9.73 -24.03
C ALA A 88 -16.19 8.32 -23.67
N ALA A 89 -14.91 8.08 -23.94
CA ALA A 89 -14.23 6.83 -23.61
C ALA A 89 -14.11 6.65 -22.08
N LEU A 90 -13.83 7.74 -21.35
CA LEU A 90 -13.74 7.74 -19.89
C LEU A 90 -15.12 7.65 -19.22
N GLU A 91 -16.17 8.29 -19.76
CA GLU A 91 -17.54 8.12 -19.25
C GLU A 91 -18.02 6.66 -19.31
N ALA A 92 -17.61 5.89 -20.31
CA ALA A 92 -17.96 4.47 -20.43
C ALA A 92 -17.34 3.58 -19.33
N THR A 93 -16.29 4.04 -18.65
CA THR A 93 -15.65 3.32 -17.53
C THR A 93 -16.39 3.44 -16.20
N ALA A 94 -17.36 4.35 -16.11
CA ALA A 94 -18.04 4.74 -14.87
C ALA A 94 -19.13 3.76 -14.41
N VAL A 95 -19.23 2.59 -15.04
CA VAL A 95 -20.21 1.58 -14.63
C VAL A 95 -19.74 1.01 -13.29
N ASP A 96 -20.60 1.19 -12.28
CA ASP A 96 -20.38 0.73 -10.92
C ASP A 96 -20.01 -0.78 -10.92
N PRO A 97 -18.84 -1.18 -10.37
CA PRO A 97 -18.42 -2.57 -10.32
C PRO A 97 -19.43 -3.47 -9.60
N ASP A 98 -20.30 -2.94 -8.72
CA ASP A 98 -21.38 -3.68 -8.07
C ASP A 98 -22.60 -3.94 -8.98
N THR A 99 -22.61 -3.40 -10.21
CA THR A 99 -23.76 -3.47 -11.14
C THR A 99 -23.48 -4.20 -12.46
N LEU A 100 -22.27 -4.73 -12.67
CA LEU A 100 -21.90 -5.40 -13.91
C LEU A 100 -22.31 -6.89 -13.90
N GLU A 101 -23.12 -7.28 -14.89
CA GLU A 101 -23.27 -8.70 -15.26
C GLU A 101 -21.96 -9.22 -15.87
N PRO A 102 -21.55 -10.47 -15.58
CA PRO A 102 -20.23 -11.01 -15.92
C PRO A 102 -19.88 -11.04 -17.43
N ASP A 103 -20.84 -10.82 -18.32
CA ASP A 103 -20.66 -10.83 -19.78
C ASP A 103 -20.69 -9.43 -20.43
N ALA A 104 -20.77 -8.35 -19.65
CA ALA A 104 -20.67 -6.99 -20.19
C ALA A 104 -19.22 -6.72 -20.59
N VAL A 105 -18.95 -6.72 -21.91
CA VAL A 105 -17.66 -6.34 -22.49
C VAL A 105 -17.30 -4.94 -22.02
N SER A 106 -16.43 -4.86 -21.01
CA SER A 106 -15.83 -3.62 -20.52
C SER A 106 -14.95 -3.06 -21.63
N SER A 107 -15.47 -2.10 -22.41
CA SER A 107 -14.66 -1.30 -23.33
C SER A 107 -13.91 -0.25 -22.51
N SER A 108 -13.02 -0.72 -21.62
CA SER A 108 -12.07 0.14 -20.94
C SER A 108 -11.21 0.85 -21.99
N PRO A 109 -11.05 2.19 -21.93
CA PRO A 109 -10.18 2.94 -22.83
C PRO A 109 -8.71 2.75 -22.48
N PHE A 110 -8.41 2.08 -21.36
CA PHE A 110 -7.06 1.77 -20.93
C PHE A 110 -6.57 0.47 -21.58
N TYR A 111 -5.52 0.58 -22.40
CA TYR A 111 -4.79 -0.56 -22.93
C TYR A 111 -3.90 -1.16 -21.86
N ARG A 112 -4.23 -2.40 -21.49
CA ARG A 112 -3.41 -3.21 -20.59
C ARG A 112 -2.24 -3.81 -21.38
N HIS A 113 -1.05 -3.31 -21.10
CA HIS A 113 0.20 -3.80 -21.70
C HIS A 113 0.79 -4.94 -20.88
N TRP A 114 0.87 -4.77 -19.56
CA TRP A 114 1.43 -5.78 -18.66
C TRP A 114 0.37 -6.51 -17.85
N THR A 115 0.64 -7.78 -17.59
CA THR A 115 -0.09 -8.59 -16.60
C THR A 115 0.89 -9.18 -15.59
N LEU A 116 0.39 -9.58 -14.42
CA LEU A 116 1.25 -10.22 -13.43
C LEU A 116 1.77 -11.55 -14.01
N PRO A 117 3.09 -11.77 -14.06
CA PRO A 117 3.64 -13.01 -14.59
C PRO A 117 3.31 -14.18 -13.64
N ASP A 118 3.31 -15.39 -14.17
CA ASP A 118 3.13 -16.61 -13.37
C ASP A 118 4.31 -17.58 -13.57
N PRO A 119 5.49 -17.25 -13.02
CA PRO A 119 6.65 -18.12 -13.14
C PRO A 119 6.45 -19.39 -12.33
N ALA A 120 7.03 -20.49 -12.82
CA ALA A 120 7.08 -21.74 -12.07
C ALA A 120 7.82 -21.55 -10.72
N PRO A 121 7.35 -22.17 -9.63
CA PRO A 121 8.06 -22.17 -8.36
C PRO A 121 9.43 -22.81 -8.49
N VAL A 122 10.33 -22.43 -7.59
CA VAL A 122 11.66 -23.05 -7.49
C VAL A 122 11.80 -23.81 -6.16
N GLU A 123 12.87 -24.58 -6.01
CA GLU A 123 13.14 -25.36 -4.80
C GLU A 123 13.20 -24.46 -3.55
N PRO A 124 12.67 -24.90 -2.40
CA PRO A 124 12.49 -24.06 -1.21
C PRO A 124 13.76 -23.31 -0.76
N ASP A 125 14.90 -23.99 -0.67
CA ASP A 125 16.15 -23.37 -0.19
C ASP A 125 16.63 -22.28 -1.16
N VAL A 126 16.58 -22.55 -2.46
CA VAL A 126 16.92 -21.59 -3.53
C VAL A 126 15.96 -20.39 -3.49
N ALA A 127 14.68 -20.63 -3.23
CA ALA A 127 13.67 -19.58 -3.14
C ALA A 127 13.91 -18.66 -1.94
N LEU A 128 14.30 -19.23 -0.78
CA LEU A 128 14.62 -18.48 0.43
C LEU A 128 15.90 -17.66 0.30
N GLU A 129 16.95 -18.22 -0.31
CA GLU A 129 18.19 -17.50 -0.60
C GLU A 129 17.93 -16.30 -1.52
N ALA A 130 17.21 -16.53 -2.63
CA ALA A 130 16.87 -15.46 -3.57
C ALA A 130 15.97 -14.39 -2.93
N LEU A 131 15.06 -14.78 -2.04
CA LEU A 131 14.21 -13.83 -1.32
C LEU A 131 15.01 -12.98 -0.33
N GLU A 132 15.91 -13.59 0.44
CA GLU A 132 16.78 -12.86 1.38
C GLU A 132 17.69 -11.87 0.64
N GLU A 133 18.35 -12.31 -0.43
CA GLU A 133 19.19 -11.45 -1.28
C GLU A 133 18.38 -10.27 -1.83
N ALA A 134 17.19 -10.53 -2.38
CA ALA A 134 16.32 -9.49 -2.93
C ALA A 134 15.86 -8.46 -1.87
N ILE A 135 15.53 -8.91 -0.65
CA ILE A 135 15.13 -8.01 0.45
C ILE A 135 16.32 -7.17 0.89
N CYS A 136 17.49 -7.79 1.10
CA CYS A 136 18.71 -7.08 1.51
C CYS A 136 19.12 -6.04 0.47
N ASP A 137 19.10 -6.40 -0.81
CA ASP A 137 19.43 -5.50 -1.92
C ASP A 137 18.43 -4.34 -2.06
N SER A 138 17.14 -4.62 -1.87
CA SER A 138 16.10 -3.59 -1.86
C SER A 138 16.32 -2.58 -0.75
N VAL A 139 16.57 -3.06 0.47
CA VAL A 139 16.83 -2.21 1.62
C VAL A 139 18.15 -1.45 1.47
N ALA A 140 19.20 -2.07 0.94
CA ALA A 140 20.47 -1.41 0.67
C ALA A 140 20.29 -0.21 -0.27
N CYS A 141 19.50 -0.35 -1.35
CA CYS A 141 19.20 0.78 -2.24
C CYS A 141 18.48 1.93 -1.53
N VAL A 142 17.64 1.65 -0.53
CA VAL A 142 17.01 2.70 0.29
C VAL A 142 18.04 3.40 1.16
N ARG A 143 18.95 2.65 1.80
CA ARG A 143 20.02 3.21 2.65
C ARG A 143 21.03 4.05 1.88
N GLU A 144 21.27 3.69 0.62
CA GLU A 144 22.18 4.41 -0.27
C GLU A 144 21.53 5.64 -0.93
N SER A 145 20.24 5.88 -0.69
CA SER A 145 19.57 7.08 -1.17
C SER A 145 19.93 8.31 -0.32
N ASP A 146 19.85 9.50 -0.91
CA ASP A 146 20.13 10.77 -0.23
C ASP A 146 18.99 11.21 0.73
N ARG A 147 18.08 10.30 1.11
CA ARG A 147 16.89 10.60 1.93
C ARG A 147 17.11 10.20 3.38
N GLU A 148 16.68 11.04 4.31
CA GLU A 148 16.55 10.69 5.71
C GLU A 148 15.28 9.85 5.91
N VAL A 149 15.42 8.56 6.21
CA VAL A 149 14.32 7.59 6.28
C VAL A 149 14.03 7.19 7.72
N ALA A 150 12.76 7.19 8.11
CA ALA A 150 12.26 6.57 9.35
C ALA A 150 11.35 5.37 9.03
N VAL A 151 11.08 4.51 10.02
CA VAL A 151 10.29 3.28 9.83
C VAL A 151 8.99 3.32 10.62
N ALA A 152 7.86 3.07 9.95
CA ALA A 152 6.60 2.78 10.61
C ALA A 152 6.67 1.38 11.26
N PHE A 153 6.78 1.35 12.58
CA PHE A 153 7.15 0.16 13.34
C PHE A 153 6.01 -0.31 14.25
N SER A 154 5.28 -1.33 13.80
CA SER A 154 4.16 -1.91 14.58
C SER A 154 4.57 -3.09 15.47
N GLY A 155 5.87 -3.41 15.53
CA GLY A 155 6.41 -4.60 16.22
C GLY A 155 6.08 -5.96 15.57
N GLY A 156 5.52 -5.97 14.36
CA GLY A 156 5.31 -7.19 13.57
C GLY A 156 6.53 -7.55 12.72
N VAL A 157 6.60 -8.79 12.24
CA VAL A 157 7.74 -9.32 11.48
C VAL A 157 8.10 -8.44 10.26
N ASP A 158 7.10 -7.92 9.55
CA ASP A 158 7.32 -7.13 8.33
C ASP A 158 8.09 -5.83 8.62
N SER A 159 7.55 -5.02 9.55
CA SER A 159 8.18 -3.76 9.95
C SER A 159 9.48 -3.99 10.71
N ALA A 160 9.59 -5.09 11.45
CA ALA A 160 10.80 -5.40 12.20
C ALA A 160 11.96 -5.79 11.29
N LEU A 161 11.71 -6.57 10.24
CA LEU A 161 12.74 -6.89 9.25
C LEU A 161 13.20 -5.63 8.52
N VAL A 162 12.28 -4.77 8.10
CA VAL A 162 12.59 -3.48 7.48
C VAL A 162 13.39 -2.58 8.45
N ALA A 163 12.99 -2.49 9.72
CA ALA A 163 13.67 -1.72 10.75
C ALA A 163 15.10 -2.19 11.05
N GLU A 164 15.29 -3.50 11.13
CA GLU A 164 16.60 -4.10 11.37
C GLU A 164 17.55 -3.84 10.20
N LEU A 165 17.08 -4.09 8.97
CA LEU A 165 17.94 -3.97 7.79
C LEU A 165 18.23 -2.51 7.41
N LEU A 166 17.28 -1.58 7.64
CA LEU A 166 17.51 -0.15 7.39
C LEU A 166 18.39 0.51 8.43
N ASP A 167 18.36 0.02 9.67
CA ASP A 167 18.99 0.67 10.83
C ASP A 167 18.53 2.14 11.01
N ALA A 168 17.21 2.33 10.98
CA ALA A 168 16.57 3.66 10.97
C ALA A 168 15.68 3.90 12.21
N PRO A 169 15.40 5.17 12.58
CA PRO A 169 14.49 5.52 13.68
C PRO A 169 13.09 4.90 13.53
N LEU A 170 12.51 4.50 14.66
CA LEU A 170 11.27 3.71 14.70
C LEU A 170 10.11 4.56 15.20
N TYR A 171 8.97 4.52 14.50
CA TYR A 171 7.78 5.27 14.87
C TYR A 171 6.58 4.35 15.01
N VAL A 172 5.94 4.37 16.17
CA VAL A 172 4.66 3.70 16.40
C VAL A 172 3.60 4.71 16.82
N VAL A 173 2.40 4.56 16.29
CA VAL A 173 1.25 5.43 16.58
C VAL A 173 0.17 4.62 17.27
N GLY A 174 -0.45 5.17 18.31
CA GLY A 174 -1.62 4.57 18.91
C GLY A 174 -2.17 5.31 20.12
N PHE A 175 -3.36 4.92 20.55
CA PHE A 175 -3.92 5.40 21.81
C PHE A 175 -3.24 4.72 23.00
N ASP A 176 -3.36 5.33 24.18
CA ASP A 176 -2.85 4.75 25.42
C ASP A 176 -3.34 3.30 25.64
N GLY A 177 -2.41 2.43 26.03
CA GLY A 177 -2.63 1.00 26.24
C GLY A 177 -3.05 0.21 24.99
N CYS A 178 -2.76 0.69 23.78
CA CYS A 178 -3.05 -0.07 22.56
C CYS A 178 -2.03 -1.19 22.33
N HIS A 179 -2.49 -2.23 21.63
CA HIS A 179 -1.68 -3.42 21.36
C HIS A 179 -0.45 -3.10 20.50
N ASP A 180 -0.57 -2.19 19.53
CA ASP A 180 0.54 -1.88 18.62
C ASP A 180 1.69 -1.17 19.35
N VAL A 181 1.40 -0.25 20.28
CA VAL A 181 2.44 0.42 21.08
C VAL A 181 3.11 -0.56 22.04
N GLU A 182 2.34 -1.45 22.69
CA GLU A 182 2.91 -2.52 23.53
C GLU A 182 3.80 -3.45 22.71
N ALA A 183 3.33 -3.87 21.54
CA ALA A 183 4.06 -4.77 20.64
C ALA A 183 5.34 -4.13 20.10
N ALA A 184 5.30 -2.85 19.72
CA ALA A 184 6.45 -2.09 19.28
C ALA A 184 7.48 -1.96 20.42
N ARG A 185 7.06 -1.58 21.64
CA ARG A 185 7.99 -1.48 22.78
C ARG A 185 8.69 -2.80 23.08
N GLU A 186 7.94 -3.91 23.09
CA GLU A 186 8.50 -5.23 23.32
C GLU A 186 9.46 -5.65 22.19
N ALA A 187 9.07 -5.48 20.93
CA ALA A 187 9.91 -5.83 19.80
C ALA A 187 11.20 -5.00 19.76
N ALA A 188 11.09 -3.68 19.96
CA ALA A 188 12.26 -2.80 20.05
C ALA A 188 13.18 -3.23 21.20
N ALA A 189 12.64 -3.63 22.36
CA ALA A 189 13.43 -4.10 23.48
C ALA A 189 14.18 -5.40 23.21
N VAL A 190 13.51 -6.36 22.58
CA VAL A 190 14.13 -7.63 22.20
C VAL A 190 15.20 -7.42 21.11
N MET A 191 15.00 -6.45 20.22
CA MET A 191 15.96 -6.06 19.18
C MET A 191 17.10 -5.16 19.72
N GLY A 192 17.02 -4.65 20.96
CA GLY A 192 17.99 -3.71 21.51
C GLY A 192 17.93 -2.31 20.90
N ARG A 193 16.76 -1.91 20.40
CA ARG A 193 16.48 -0.67 19.66
C ARG A 193 15.53 0.27 20.43
N GLU A 194 15.41 0.14 21.76
CA GLU A 194 14.48 0.96 22.55
C GLU A 194 14.75 2.46 22.43
N ALA A 195 16.03 2.84 22.30
CA ALA A 195 16.45 4.24 22.18
C ALA A 195 16.00 4.88 20.86
N ASP A 196 15.70 4.06 19.84
CA ASP A 196 15.29 4.53 18.52
C ASP A 196 13.76 4.60 18.38
N LEU A 197 13.02 4.08 19.37
CA LEU A 197 11.57 4.03 19.34
C LEU A 197 10.92 5.32 19.83
N THR A 198 10.23 5.99 18.91
CA THR A 198 9.32 7.09 19.19
C THR A 198 7.87 6.59 19.20
N VAL A 199 7.18 6.83 20.31
CA VAL A 199 5.74 6.59 20.44
C VAL A 199 5.00 7.90 20.19
N VAL A 200 4.05 7.86 19.25
CA VAL A 200 3.12 8.95 18.96
C VAL A 200 1.80 8.64 19.64
N ASP A 201 1.63 9.18 20.84
CA ASP A 201 0.42 9.02 21.63
C ASP A 201 -0.73 9.81 21.00
N LEU A 202 -1.83 9.11 20.69
CA LEU A 202 -3.01 9.73 20.07
C LEU A 202 -4.05 10.17 21.09
N GLU A 203 -4.68 11.31 20.79
CA GLU A 203 -5.88 11.80 21.43
C GLU A 203 -7.07 11.81 20.44
N PRO A 204 -8.32 11.79 20.92
CA PRO A 204 -9.49 11.86 20.04
C PRO A 204 -9.49 13.11 19.13
N ALA A 205 -8.91 14.22 19.60
CA ALA A 205 -8.78 15.45 18.83
C ALA A 205 -7.87 15.28 17.60
N ASP A 206 -6.88 14.38 17.64
CA ASP A 206 -6.03 14.09 16.48
C ASP A 206 -6.84 13.45 15.36
N ILE A 207 -7.76 12.55 15.69
CA ILE A 207 -8.67 11.94 14.71
C ILE A 207 -9.58 13.01 14.10
N GLU A 208 -10.21 13.85 14.92
CA GLU A 208 -11.10 14.91 14.43
C GLU A 208 -10.37 15.90 13.51
N ARG A 209 -9.11 16.24 13.82
CA ARG A 209 -8.26 17.10 13.00
C ARG A 209 -7.85 16.44 11.68
N ALA A 210 -7.38 15.20 11.73
CA ALA A 210 -6.69 14.58 10.59
C ALA A 210 -7.65 13.94 9.58
N VAL A 211 -8.78 13.38 10.02
CA VAL A 211 -9.73 12.66 9.13
C VAL A 211 -10.20 13.50 7.93
N PRO A 212 -10.61 14.77 8.07
CA PRO A 212 -11.06 15.55 6.92
C PRO A 212 -9.97 15.81 5.89
N GLY A 213 -8.73 16.05 6.32
CA GLY A 213 -7.58 16.24 5.42
C GLY A 213 -7.23 14.95 4.71
N LEU A 214 -7.11 13.86 5.47
CA LEU A 214 -6.79 12.54 4.97
C LEU A 214 -7.82 12.02 3.95
N ALA A 215 -9.11 12.07 4.30
CA ALA A 215 -10.18 11.56 3.44
C ALA A 215 -10.23 12.28 2.08
N ARG A 216 -9.95 13.61 2.06
CA ARG A 216 -9.80 14.37 0.81
C ARG A 216 -8.57 13.90 0.05
N ALA A 217 -7.42 13.82 0.70
CA ALA A 217 -6.16 13.45 0.05
C ALA A 217 -6.21 12.09 -0.64
N ILE A 218 -6.77 11.07 0.01
CA ILE A 218 -6.91 9.73 -0.56
C ILE A 218 -8.10 9.61 -1.52
N GLY A 219 -9.01 10.59 -1.54
CA GLY A 219 -10.23 10.57 -2.35
C GLY A 219 -11.26 9.53 -1.89
N ARG A 220 -11.24 9.11 -0.62
CA ARG A 220 -12.10 8.04 -0.08
C ARG A 220 -12.70 8.42 1.26
N THR A 221 -13.96 8.06 1.43
CA THR A 221 -14.71 8.32 2.68
C THR A 221 -15.20 7.06 3.37
N ASN A 222 -14.94 5.86 2.80
CA ASN A 222 -15.34 4.62 3.44
C ASN A 222 -14.50 4.44 4.73
N ALA A 223 -15.16 3.97 5.79
CA ALA A 223 -14.57 3.91 7.11
C ALA A 223 -13.32 3.02 7.15
N MET A 224 -13.32 1.89 6.44
CA MET A 224 -12.20 0.95 6.46
C MET A 224 -10.91 1.60 5.96
N ASP A 225 -10.95 2.23 4.78
CA ASP A 225 -9.78 2.88 4.20
C ASP A 225 -9.28 4.04 5.06
N VAL A 226 -10.19 4.87 5.55
CA VAL A 226 -9.79 5.99 6.43
C VAL A 226 -9.18 5.47 7.73
N GLN A 227 -9.72 4.40 8.30
CA GLN A 227 -9.20 3.79 9.53
C GLN A 227 -7.83 3.13 9.34
N ILE A 228 -7.55 2.55 8.17
CA ILE A 228 -6.26 1.96 7.85
C ILE A 228 -5.21 3.04 7.56
N ALA A 229 -5.59 4.06 6.80
CA ALA A 229 -4.69 5.13 6.39
C ALA A 229 -4.33 6.10 7.53
N LEU A 230 -5.22 6.30 8.50
CA LEU A 230 -5.05 7.32 9.53
C LEU A 230 -3.84 7.12 10.45
N PRO A 231 -3.57 5.91 11.01
CA PRO A 231 -2.34 5.67 11.76
C PRO A 231 -1.09 5.96 10.94
N LEU A 232 -1.10 5.61 9.64
CA LEU A 232 0.04 5.83 8.75
C LEU A 232 0.24 7.32 8.46
N PHE A 233 -0.83 8.07 8.20
CA PHE A 233 -0.81 9.52 8.02
C PHE A 233 -0.25 10.23 9.26
N LEU A 234 -0.72 9.87 10.46
CA LEU A 234 -0.27 10.49 11.72
C LEU A 234 1.19 10.14 12.04
N ALA A 235 1.65 8.93 11.70
CA ALA A 235 3.07 8.57 11.79
C ALA A 235 3.90 9.44 10.86
N ALA A 236 3.47 9.57 9.60
CA ALA A 236 4.13 10.37 8.58
C ALA A 236 4.19 11.86 8.95
N GLU A 237 3.11 12.44 9.52
CA GLU A 237 3.10 13.83 10.00
C GLU A 237 4.17 14.03 11.08
N ARG A 238 4.29 13.09 12.02
CA ARG A 238 5.30 13.17 13.07
C ARG A 238 6.72 13.02 12.51
N VAL A 239 6.93 12.07 11.60
CA VAL A 239 8.21 11.81 10.94
C VAL A 239 8.68 13.03 10.15
N GLY A 240 7.80 13.66 9.36
CA GLY A 240 8.12 14.90 8.67
C GLY A 240 8.42 16.07 9.63
N ALA A 241 7.67 16.18 10.73
CA ALA A 241 7.93 17.20 11.76
C ALA A 241 9.29 17.00 12.47
N ASP A 242 9.78 15.77 12.55
CA ASP A 242 11.10 15.44 13.10
C ASP A 242 12.23 15.58 12.07
N GLY A 243 11.92 15.93 10.82
CA GLY A 243 12.88 16.31 9.78
C GLY A 243 13.31 15.19 8.83
N PHE A 244 12.59 14.07 8.81
CA PHE A 244 12.84 12.99 7.86
C PHE A 244 12.13 13.23 6.52
N ASP A 245 12.76 12.80 5.43
CA ASP A 245 12.22 12.94 4.07
C ASP A 245 11.22 11.84 3.72
N ALA A 246 11.32 10.66 4.37
CA ALA A 246 10.60 9.47 3.96
C ALA A 246 10.18 8.55 5.11
N LEU A 247 9.08 7.84 4.89
CA LEU A 247 8.55 6.83 5.79
C LEU A 247 8.58 5.44 5.13
N ALA A 248 9.45 4.57 5.66
CA ALA A 248 9.51 3.17 5.28
C ALA A 248 8.39 2.36 5.95
N VAL A 249 7.73 1.52 5.16
CA VAL A 249 6.61 0.68 5.58
C VAL A 249 6.83 -0.78 5.18
N GLY A 250 6.31 -1.72 5.97
CA GLY A 250 6.28 -3.15 5.65
C GLY A 250 5.19 -3.56 4.65
N GLN A 251 4.76 -2.62 3.80
CA GLN A 251 3.65 -2.83 2.86
C GLN A 251 3.98 -3.90 1.82
N GLY A 252 2.96 -4.67 1.41
CA GLY A 252 3.10 -5.76 0.43
C GLY A 252 3.46 -7.11 1.04
N ALA A 253 3.85 -7.16 2.32
CA ALA A 253 4.21 -8.41 2.97
C ALA A 253 3.03 -9.39 3.09
N ASP A 254 1.84 -8.87 3.45
CA ASP A 254 0.65 -9.70 3.58
C ASP A 254 0.18 -10.24 2.22
N GLU A 255 0.26 -9.43 1.18
CA GLU A 255 -0.12 -9.80 -0.18
C GLU A 255 0.86 -10.79 -0.81
N LEU A 256 2.17 -10.53 -0.71
CA LEU A 256 3.20 -11.34 -1.36
C LEU A 256 3.43 -12.70 -0.70
N PHE A 257 3.23 -12.79 0.62
CA PHE A 257 3.62 -13.97 1.40
C PHE A 257 2.45 -14.68 2.09
N GLY A 258 1.19 -14.33 1.80
CA GLY A 258 0.04 -15.02 2.39
C GLY A 258 -0.17 -14.66 3.87
N GLY A 259 -0.21 -13.37 4.17
CA GLY A 259 -0.36 -12.84 5.52
C GLY A 259 -1.79 -12.64 6.02
N TYR A 260 -2.78 -12.71 5.15
CA TYR A 260 -4.18 -12.58 5.56
C TYR A 260 -4.79 -13.92 5.98
N GLU A 261 -5.61 -13.89 7.02
CA GLU A 261 -6.34 -15.06 7.53
C GLU A 261 -7.20 -15.74 6.44
N LYS A 262 -7.79 -14.97 5.52
CA LYS A 262 -8.57 -15.51 4.39
C LYS A 262 -7.75 -16.36 3.41
N VAL A 263 -6.43 -16.18 3.36
CA VAL A 263 -5.52 -16.99 2.52
C VAL A 263 -5.24 -18.35 3.17
N VAL A 264 -5.25 -18.40 4.50
CA VAL A 264 -4.97 -19.60 5.29
C VAL A 264 -6.13 -20.59 5.25
N HIS A 265 -7.35 -20.11 5.42
CA HIS A 265 -8.51 -20.99 5.55
C HIS A 265 -9.22 -21.29 4.22
N LEU A 266 -8.75 -20.71 3.10
CA LEU A 266 -9.44 -20.72 1.79
C LEU A 266 -10.96 -20.56 1.98
N ASP A 267 -11.31 -19.59 2.83
CA ASP A 267 -12.70 -19.39 3.24
C ASP A 267 -13.49 -18.75 2.08
N HIS A 268 -14.82 -18.73 2.18
CA HIS A 268 -15.76 -18.16 1.19
C HIS A 268 -15.49 -16.71 0.75
N ARG A 269 -14.49 -16.05 1.31
CA ARG A 269 -14.05 -14.67 1.03
C ARG A 269 -12.97 -14.60 -0.05
N VAL A 270 -12.51 -15.73 -0.58
CA VAL A 270 -11.64 -15.84 -1.76
C VAL A 270 -12.28 -16.81 -2.76
N GLU A 271 -12.14 -16.55 -4.05
CA GLU A 271 -12.60 -17.48 -5.10
C GLU A 271 -11.58 -18.60 -5.39
N ALA A 272 -10.37 -18.46 -4.84
CA ALA A 272 -9.24 -19.34 -5.05
C ALA A 272 -9.43 -20.74 -4.44
N GLU A 273 -8.98 -21.77 -5.17
CA GLU A 273 -8.98 -23.17 -4.72
C GLU A 273 -7.64 -23.57 -4.08
N THR A 274 -6.60 -22.75 -4.27
CA THR A 274 -5.25 -22.97 -3.73
C THR A 274 -4.71 -21.73 -3.00
N THR A 275 -3.81 -21.95 -2.03
CA THR A 275 -3.12 -20.85 -1.32
C THR A 275 -2.40 -19.91 -2.29
N ARG A 276 -1.78 -20.46 -3.35
CA ARG A 276 -1.14 -19.67 -4.40
C ARG A 276 -2.12 -18.75 -5.11
N GLU A 277 -3.27 -19.27 -5.55
CA GLU A 277 -4.29 -18.45 -6.21
C GLU A 277 -4.83 -17.36 -5.27
N ALA A 278 -5.03 -17.68 -3.99
CA ALA A 278 -5.46 -16.71 -2.99
C ALA A 278 -4.42 -15.60 -2.82
N VAL A 279 -3.13 -15.94 -2.71
CA VAL A 279 -2.01 -14.99 -2.70
C VAL A 279 -2.00 -14.14 -3.98
N ARG A 280 -2.18 -14.75 -5.16
CA ARG A 280 -2.25 -14.03 -6.45
C ARG A 280 -3.40 -13.04 -6.49
N GLU A 281 -4.57 -13.40 -5.96
CA GLU A 281 -5.70 -12.49 -5.80
C GLU A 281 -5.34 -11.30 -4.92
N GLN A 282 -4.64 -11.53 -3.79
CA GLN A 282 -4.21 -10.44 -2.92
C GLN A 282 -3.21 -9.50 -3.60
N ILE A 283 -2.25 -10.03 -4.35
CA ILE A 283 -1.32 -9.22 -5.13
C ILE A 283 -2.06 -8.34 -6.15
N ARG A 284 -3.13 -8.83 -6.79
CA ARG A 284 -3.95 -8.01 -7.70
C ARG A 284 -4.64 -6.85 -6.97
N SER A 285 -5.05 -7.04 -5.72
CA SER A 285 -5.70 -5.99 -4.93
C SER A 285 -4.75 -4.84 -4.53
N LEU A 286 -3.43 -5.02 -4.64
CA LEU A 286 -2.45 -3.96 -4.35
C LEU A 286 -2.74 -2.68 -5.13
N ALA A 287 -3.16 -2.77 -6.40
CA ALA A 287 -3.42 -1.61 -7.24
C ALA A 287 -4.53 -0.70 -6.69
N GLU A 288 -5.45 -1.26 -5.89
CA GLU A 288 -6.53 -0.56 -5.19
C GLU A 288 -6.14 -0.15 -3.77
N GLN A 289 -5.27 -0.90 -3.10
CA GLN A 289 -4.82 -0.59 -1.74
C GLN A 289 -3.74 0.49 -1.70
N LEU A 290 -2.74 0.41 -2.58
CA LEU A 290 -1.56 1.29 -2.56
C LEU A 290 -1.89 2.78 -2.70
N PRO A 291 -2.86 3.22 -3.53
CA PRO A 291 -3.20 4.63 -3.59
C PRO A 291 -3.66 5.21 -2.26
N ARG A 292 -4.39 4.43 -1.44
CA ARG A 292 -4.79 4.87 -0.09
C ARG A 292 -3.56 5.18 0.76
N ASP A 293 -2.60 4.25 0.79
CA ASP A 293 -1.47 4.33 1.72
C ASP A 293 -0.39 5.31 1.22
N VAL A 294 -0.12 5.32 -0.09
CA VAL A 294 0.81 6.27 -0.73
C VAL A 294 0.31 7.70 -0.56
N LEU A 295 -0.95 7.98 -0.91
CA LEU A 295 -1.51 9.33 -0.80
C LEU A 295 -1.62 9.79 0.65
N ALA A 296 -1.85 8.88 1.60
CA ALA A 296 -1.83 9.21 3.02
C ALA A 296 -0.44 9.70 3.45
N VAL A 297 0.62 8.99 3.09
CA VAL A 297 1.99 9.39 3.45
C VAL A 297 2.40 10.69 2.73
N GLU A 298 2.15 10.79 1.43
CA GLU A 298 2.46 12.00 0.64
C GLU A 298 1.70 13.23 1.16
N ALA A 299 0.44 13.09 1.59
CA ALA A 299 -0.34 14.18 2.16
C ALA A 299 0.20 14.70 3.50
N ALA A 300 0.95 13.88 4.23
CA ALA A 300 1.65 14.29 5.43
C ALA A 300 3.02 14.98 5.13
N GLY A 301 3.42 15.03 3.85
CA GLY A 301 4.59 15.77 3.39
C GLY A 301 5.90 14.97 3.37
N VAL A 302 5.85 13.64 3.46
CA VAL A 302 7.03 12.75 3.34
C VAL A 302 6.81 11.71 2.25
N ASP A 303 7.90 11.14 1.73
CA ASP A 303 7.83 10.13 0.67
C ASP A 303 7.58 8.71 1.25
N PRO A 304 6.63 7.94 0.71
CA PRO A 304 6.47 6.54 1.09
C PRO A 304 7.58 5.66 0.50
N VAL A 305 8.12 4.75 1.33
CA VAL A 305 9.11 3.76 0.91
C VAL A 305 8.63 2.37 1.30
N ALA A 306 8.46 1.46 0.33
CA ALA A 306 7.99 0.10 0.57
C ALA A 306 9.01 -0.92 0.01
N PRO A 307 10.08 -1.25 0.74
CA PRO A 307 11.17 -2.09 0.21
C PRO A 307 10.71 -3.48 -0.23
N LEU A 308 9.66 -4.02 0.41
CA LEU A 308 9.12 -5.34 0.07
C LEU A 308 8.34 -5.36 -1.26
N LEU A 309 8.03 -4.18 -1.83
CA LEU A 309 7.40 -4.02 -3.14
C LEU A 309 8.39 -3.61 -4.25
N ASP A 310 9.70 -3.68 -3.97
CA ASP A 310 10.72 -3.60 -5.02
C ASP A 310 10.59 -4.80 -5.97
N ASP A 311 10.79 -4.56 -7.27
CA ASP A 311 10.68 -5.58 -8.31
C ASP A 311 11.52 -6.83 -8.02
N ARG A 312 12.69 -6.71 -7.40
CA ARG A 312 13.52 -7.85 -7.01
C ARG A 312 12.79 -8.74 -6.00
N VAL A 313 12.21 -8.14 -4.97
CA VAL A 313 11.48 -8.86 -3.91
C VAL A 313 10.22 -9.49 -4.47
N VAL A 314 9.47 -8.74 -5.30
CA VAL A 314 8.25 -9.25 -5.95
C VAL A 314 8.57 -10.44 -6.85
N ARG A 315 9.62 -10.35 -7.69
CA ARG A 315 10.04 -11.47 -8.56
C ARG A 315 10.46 -12.70 -7.76
N ALA A 316 11.16 -12.53 -6.64
CA ALA A 316 11.53 -13.62 -5.74
C ALA A 316 10.27 -14.24 -5.09
N ALA A 317 9.36 -13.41 -4.57
CA ALA A 317 8.11 -13.85 -3.96
C ALA A 317 7.24 -14.66 -4.94
N PHE A 318 7.19 -14.26 -6.21
CA PHE A 318 6.41 -14.95 -7.25
C PHE A 318 6.88 -16.39 -7.52
N ARG A 319 8.13 -16.72 -7.18
CA ARG A 319 8.76 -18.03 -7.35
C ARG A 319 8.75 -18.89 -6.08
N LEU A 320 8.24 -18.38 -4.96
CA LEU A 320 8.11 -19.18 -3.74
C LEU A 320 7.18 -20.37 -3.99
N PRO A 321 7.53 -21.60 -3.57
CA PRO A 321 6.61 -22.73 -3.53
C PRO A 321 5.52 -22.54 -2.47
N ASP A 322 4.40 -23.24 -2.62
CA ASP A 322 3.21 -23.09 -1.76
C ASP A 322 3.54 -23.34 -0.27
N THR A 323 4.46 -24.26 0.01
CA THR A 323 4.95 -24.57 1.36
C THR A 323 5.63 -23.40 2.08
N LEU A 324 6.01 -22.35 1.34
CA LEU A 324 6.61 -21.12 1.86
C LEU A 324 5.65 -19.92 1.84
N LEU A 325 4.40 -20.08 1.41
CA LEU A 325 3.40 -19.03 1.48
C LEU A 325 2.71 -19.06 2.85
N ALA A 326 1.71 -19.91 3.01
CA ALA A 326 0.96 -20.10 4.24
C ALA A 326 0.39 -21.51 4.31
N ASP A 327 0.11 -21.98 5.52
CA ASP A 327 -0.72 -23.16 5.80
C ASP A 327 -1.75 -22.83 6.89
N GLU A 328 -2.53 -23.83 7.31
CA GLU A 328 -3.62 -23.71 8.29
C GLU A 328 -3.20 -23.06 9.63
N GLU A 329 -1.92 -23.08 9.96
CA GLU A 329 -1.40 -22.58 11.24
C GLU A 329 -0.51 -21.35 11.07
N ILE A 330 0.31 -21.31 10.02
CA ILE A 330 1.40 -20.34 9.88
C ILE A 330 1.26 -19.53 8.60
N ARG A 331 1.17 -18.21 8.79
CA ARG A 331 1.19 -17.19 7.73
C ARG A 331 2.60 -16.70 7.44
N LYS A 332 2.85 -16.23 6.22
CA LYS A 332 4.10 -15.60 5.80
C LYS A 332 5.33 -16.50 6.01
N ARG A 333 5.20 -17.79 5.75
CA ARG A 333 6.22 -18.79 6.13
C ARG A 333 7.62 -18.43 5.61
N GLY A 334 7.72 -18.15 4.31
CA GLY A 334 8.98 -17.78 3.65
C GLY A 334 9.57 -16.49 4.22
N LEU A 335 8.74 -15.45 4.39
CA LEU A 335 9.19 -14.20 4.99
C LEU A 335 9.66 -14.39 6.44
N ARG A 336 8.94 -15.18 7.26
CA ARG A 336 9.34 -15.47 8.63
C ARG A 336 10.64 -16.27 8.70
N THR A 337 10.85 -17.22 7.78
CA THR A 337 12.09 -17.98 7.68
C THR A 337 13.29 -17.10 7.30
N VAL A 338 13.11 -16.14 6.39
CA VAL A 338 14.15 -15.13 6.10
C VAL A 338 14.34 -14.22 7.32
N ALA A 339 13.26 -13.72 7.89
CA ALA A 339 13.32 -12.80 9.03
C ALA A 339 14.02 -13.41 10.25
N SER A 340 13.86 -14.71 10.51
CA SER A 340 14.56 -15.40 11.62
C SER A 340 16.08 -15.49 11.45
N ARG A 341 16.63 -15.15 10.27
CA ARG A 341 18.07 -15.04 10.04
C ARG A 341 18.64 -13.70 10.54
N HIS A 342 17.79 -12.69 10.64
CA HIS A 342 18.16 -11.31 11.02
C HIS A 342 17.60 -10.89 12.38
N LEU A 343 16.43 -11.41 12.75
CA LEU A 343 15.69 -11.00 13.94
C LEU A 343 15.73 -12.06 15.03
N PRO A 344 15.60 -11.65 16.31
CA PRO A 344 15.29 -12.56 17.40
C PRO A 344 14.04 -13.40 17.11
N GLU A 345 14.07 -14.69 17.46
CA GLU A 345 13.02 -15.66 17.14
C GLU A 345 11.62 -15.22 17.60
N SER A 346 11.52 -14.60 18.79
CA SER A 346 10.26 -14.09 19.33
C SER A 346 9.64 -12.95 18.52
N VAL A 347 10.45 -12.17 17.79
CA VAL A 347 9.97 -11.11 16.89
C VAL A 347 9.61 -11.71 15.53
N ALA A 348 10.44 -12.61 15.00
CA ALA A 348 10.23 -13.24 13.70
C ALA A 348 8.95 -14.10 13.64
N THR A 349 8.54 -14.69 14.77
CA THR A 349 7.36 -15.57 14.87
C THR A 349 6.11 -14.88 15.41
N ARG A 350 6.21 -13.60 15.81
CA ARG A 350 5.09 -12.85 16.40
C ARG A 350 3.91 -12.72 15.44
N ASP A 351 2.70 -12.89 15.95
CA ASP A 351 1.48 -12.54 15.24
C ASP A 351 1.13 -11.05 15.37
N LYS A 352 0.54 -10.50 14.31
CA LYS A 352 0.13 -9.10 14.25
C LYS A 352 -1.40 -8.97 14.13
N LYS A 353 -1.94 -7.92 14.77
CA LYS A 353 -3.30 -7.42 14.55
C LYS A 353 -3.28 -6.33 13.47
N ALA A 354 -4.37 -6.20 12.72
CA ALA A 354 -4.47 -5.14 11.72
C ALA A 354 -4.39 -3.75 12.37
N VAL A 355 -3.69 -2.81 11.72
CA VAL A 355 -3.23 -1.54 12.31
C VAL A 355 -4.38 -0.70 12.87
N GLN A 356 -5.53 -0.67 12.21
CA GLN A 356 -6.70 0.08 12.64
C GLN A 356 -7.30 -0.43 13.96
N TYR A 357 -7.12 -1.72 14.26
CA TYR A 357 -7.56 -2.33 15.52
C TYR A 357 -6.46 -2.31 16.57
N GLY A 358 -5.21 -2.55 16.15
CA GLY A 358 -4.04 -2.58 17.03
C GLY A 358 -3.70 -1.22 17.64
N SER A 359 -3.86 -0.13 16.87
CA SER A 359 -3.71 1.27 17.32
C SER A 359 -4.94 1.80 18.08
N LEU A 360 -6.07 1.08 18.04
CA LEU A 360 -7.40 1.50 18.52
C LEU A 360 -8.08 2.63 17.73
N VAL A 361 -7.53 3.07 16.60
CA VAL A 361 -8.13 4.12 15.76
C VAL A 361 -9.56 3.78 15.32
N ALA A 362 -9.83 2.54 14.88
CA ALA A 362 -11.18 2.15 14.46
C ALA A 362 -12.21 2.27 15.60
N ARG A 363 -11.80 1.94 16.82
CA ARG A 363 -12.65 2.04 18.02
C ARG A 363 -12.96 3.50 18.36
N GLU A 364 -11.97 4.36 18.27
CA GLU A 364 -12.10 5.79 18.59
C GLU A 364 -12.90 6.53 17.52
N LEU A 365 -12.72 6.21 16.23
CA LEU A 365 -13.54 6.77 15.16
C LEU A 365 -15.01 6.33 15.25
N ASP A 366 -15.30 5.05 15.60
CA ASP A 366 -16.67 4.60 15.91
C ASP A 366 -17.28 5.39 17.08
N ARG A 367 -16.48 5.66 18.12
CA ARG A 367 -16.92 6.43 19.28
C ARG A 367 -17.27 7.87 18.90
N LEU A 368 -16.41 8.54 18.14
CA LEU A 368 -16.63 9.91 17.66
C LEU A 368 -17.87 10.00 16.77
N ALA A 369 -18.05 9.06 15.84
CA ALA A 369 -19.26 8.98 15.01
C ALA A 369 -20.52 8.91 15.88
N ARG A 370 -20.51 8.04 16.89
CA ARG A 370 -21.65 7.86 17.81
C ARG A 370 -21.93 9.09 18.68
N GLN A 371 -20.89 9.80 19.12
CA GLN A 371 -21.02 11.05 19.87
C GLN A 371 -21.65 12.15 19.01
N ASN A 372 -21.31 12.17 17.72
CA ASN A 372 -21.86 13.10 16.72
C ASN A 372 -23.22 12.69 16.13
N GLY A 373 -23.89 11.69 16.73
CA GLY A 373 -25.25 11.30 16.36
C GLY A 373 -25.35 10.15 15.35
N TYR A 374 -24.24 9.68 14.79
CA TYR A 374 -24.19 8.55 13.85
C TYR A 374 -24.18 7.23 14.62
N LYS A 375 -25.36 6.66 14.87
CA LYS A 375 -25.53 5.47 15.71
C LYS A 375 -25.33 4.18 14.91
N ARG A 376 -24.86 3.10 15.54
CA ARG A 376 -24.66 1.76 14.93
C ARG A 376 -25.89 1.14 14.24
N ARG A 377 -27.09 1.63 14.55
CA ARG A 377 -28.33 1.21 13.89
C ARG A 377 -28.53 1.86 12.52
N MET A 378 -27.75 2.89 12.22
CA MET A 378 -27.68 3.50 10.89
C MET A 378 -26.74 2.64 10.07
N ASP A 379 -27.12 2.41 8.82
CA ASP A 379 -26.26 1.71 7.90
C ASP A 379 -24.98 2.53 7.65
N ASP A 380 -23.84 1.85 7.59
CA ASP A 380 -22.52 2.46 7.32
C ASP A 380 -22.25 3.75 8.13
N HIS A 381 -22.58 3.74 9.43
CA HIS A 381 -22.64 4.96 10.25
C HIS A 381 -21.32 5.69 10.37
N VAL A 382 -20.19 4.96 10.36
CA VAL A 382 -18.85 5.57 10.44
C VAL A 382 -18.48 6.26 9.13
N SER A 383 -18.70 5.63 7.98
CA SER A 383 -18.41 6.29 6.70
C SER A 383 -19.35 7.47 6.48
N THR A 384 -20.61 7.37 6.91
CA THR A 384 -21.55 8.49 6.88
C THR A 384 -21.06 9.66 7.74
N TYR A 385 -20.47 9.38 8.91
CA TYR A 385 -19.81 10.40 9.72
C TYR A 385 -18.61 11.01 9.00
N VAL A 386 -17.73 10.20 8.39
CA VAL A 386 -16.59 10.72 7.62
C VAL A 386 -17.06 11.63 6.47
N ARG A 387 -18.08 11.21 5.70
CA ARG A 387 -18.65 12.02 4.61
C ARG A 387 -19.15 13.37 5.13
N SER A 388 -19.81 13.41 6.29
CA SER A 388 -20.33 14.67 6.84
C SER A 388 -19.25 15.63 7.32
N LEU A 389 -18.05 15.13 7.65
CA LEU A 389 -16.89 15.98 7.95
C LEU A 389 -16.31 16.68 6.71
N LEU A 390 -16.73 16.28 5.50
CA LEU A 390 -16.28 16.87 4.25
C LEU A 390 -17.26 17.90 3.67
N GLU A 391 -18.48 18.00 4.23
CA GLU A 391 -19.49 18.95 3.77
C GLU A 391 -19.06 20.42 4.02
N PRO A 392 -19.30 21.35 3.07
CA PRO A 392 -18.96 22.75 3.25
C PRO A 392 -19.67 23.37 4.46
N GLY A 393 -18.91 24.00 5.36
CA GLY A 393 -19.46 24.77 6.49
C GLY A 393 -19.42 24.09 7.87
N ARG A 394 -18.70 22.96 7.99
CA ARG A 394 -18.25 22.41 9.28
C ARG A 394 -16.79 22.75 9.58
#